data_AF-A0A135VYB6-F1
#
_entry.id   AF-A0A135VYB6-F1
#
_cell.length_a   1.000
_cell.length_b   1.000
_cell.length_c   1.000
_cell.angle_alpha   90.00
_cell.angle_beta   90.00
_cell.angle_gamma   90.00
#
_symmetry.space_group_name_H-M   'P 1'
#
loop_
_entity.id
_entity.type
_entity.pdbx_description
1 polymer ?
#
loop_
_entity_poly.entity_id
_entity_poly.type
_entity_poly.pdbx_seq_one_letter_code
_entity_poly.pdbx_strand_id
1 'polypeptide(L)' 'MGYSHKKTSQENDAVQRYTRYLNGPGKVMLDNLEEGDSFVMETEQHKIKVTKELGKAVVKILPLDTD' A
#
# COMPACT_ATOMS: atom_id res chain seq x y z
N MET A 1 -10.06 -23.91 1.44
CA MET A 1 -9.82 -23.07 2.63
C MET A 1 -9.52 -21.64 2.17
N GLY A 2 -10.48 -20.72 2.26
CA GLY A 2 -10.21 -19.30 2.01
C GLY A 2 -9.79 -18.63 3.30
N TYR A 3 -8.48 -18.38 3.48
CA TYR A 3 -7.96 -17.66 4.62
C TYR A 3 -8.45 -16.21 4.57
N SER A 4 -9.59 -15.96 5.22
CA SER A 4 -10.05 -14.62 5.55
C SER A 4 -9.13 -14.09 6.66
N HIS A 5 -7.96 -13.58 6.27
CA HIS A 5 -7.13 -12.78 7.16
C HIS A 5 -7.98 -11.60 7.62
N LYS A 6 -8.46 -11.66 8.86
CA LYS A 6 -8.85 -10.46 9.60
C LYS A 6 -7.61 -9.59 9.65
N LYS A 7 -7.48 -8.64 8.71
CA LYS A 7 -6.45 -7.62 8.75
C LYS A 7 -6.47 -7.00 10.14
N THR A 8 -5.33 -7.02 10.80
CA THR A 8 -5.17 -6.42 12.13
C THR A 8 -5.53 -4.93 12.05
N SER A 9 -5.97 -4.33 13.15
CA SER A 9 -6.34 -2.90 13.15
C SER A 9 -5.18 -2.01 12.67
N GLN A 10 -3.95 -2.37 13.03
CA GLN A 10 -2.73 -1.66 12.64
C GLN A 10 -2.46 -1.70 11.13
N GLU A 11 -2.66 -2.86 10.48
CA GLU A 11 -2.55 -3.00 9.03
C GLU A 11 -3.56 -2.13 8.29
N ASN A 12 -4.80 -2.07 8.81
CA ASN A 12 -5.83 -1.21 8.23
C ASN A 12 -5.49 0.28 8.39
N ASP A 13 -4.94 0.68 9.53
CA ASP A 13 -4.50 2.05 9.79
C ASP A 13 -3.33 2.47 8.88
N ALA A 14 -2.39 1.56 8.62
CA ALA A 14 -1.31 1.77 7.66
C ALA A 14 -1.86 1.98 6.25
N VAL A 15 -2.72 1.08 5.76
CA VAL A 15 -3.36 1.20 4.44
C VAL A 15 -4.08 2.54 4.30
N GLN A 16 -4.88 2.92 5.29
CA GLN A 16 -5.63 4.17 5.24
C GLN A 16 -4.72 5.40 5.23
N ARG A 17 -3.69 5.45 6.09
CA ARG A 17 -2.72 6.56 6.09
C ARG A 17 -2.00 6.69 4.76
N TYR A 18 -1.42 5.61 4.26
CA TYR A 18 -0.65 5.65 3.02
C TYR A 18 -1.54 5.94 1.81
N THR A 19 -2.74 5.37 1.75
CA THR A 19 -3.71 5.68 0.70
C THR A 19 -4.07 7.17 0.72
N ARG A 20 -4.36 7.74 1.90
CA ARG A 20 -4.71 9.15 2.03
C ARG A 20 -3.54 10.07 1.67
N TYR A 21 -2.34 9.74 2.12
CA TYR A 21 -1.14 10.54 1.86
C TYR A 21 -0.78 10.55 0.37
N LEU A 22 -0.71 9.37 -0.25
CA LEU A 22 -0.31 9.23 -1.66
C LEU A 22 -1.35 9.82 -2.62
N ASN A 23 -2.64 9.79 -2.27
CA ASN A 23 -3.68 10.47 -3.05
C ASN A 23 -3.87 11.96 -2.69
N GLY A 24 -3.04 12.52 -1.81
CA GLY A 24 -3.10 13.90 -1.37
C GLY A 24 -1.72 14.57 -1.41
N PRO A 25 -1.12 14.95 -0.27
CA PRO A 25 0.14 15.68 -0.25
C PRO A 25 1.33 14.91 -0.85
N GLY A 26 1.29 13.58 -0.85
CA GLY A 26 2.31 12.70 -1.43
C GLY A 26 2.11 12.36 -2.91
N LYS A 27 1.14 12.98 -3.59
CA LYS A 27 0.77 12.63 -4.98
C LYS A 27 1.92 12.76 -5.98
N VAL A 28 2.89 13.63 -5.74
CA VAL A 28 4.09 13.76 -6.58
C VAL A 28 4.81 12.41 -6.78
N MET A 29 4.77 11.51 -5.80
CA MET A 29 5.34 10.17 -5.95
C MET A 29 4.59 9.34 -7.00
N LEU A 30 3.24 9.41 -7.01
CA LEU A 30 2.41 8.75 -8.02
C LEU A 30 2.55 9.38 -9.41
N ASP A 31 2.79 10.68 -9.46
CA ASP A 31 2.94 11.39 -10.74
C ASP A 31 4.21 10.92 -11.49
N ASN A 32 5.18 10.35 -10.76
CA ASN A 32 6.39 9.73 -11.34
C ASN A 32 6.21 8.25 -11.76
N LEU A 33 5.04 7.65 -11.51
CA LEU A 33 4.75 6.28 -11.90
C LEU A 33 3.92 6.25 -13.18
N GLU A 34 4.18 5.29 -14.06
CA GLU A 34 3.26 5.00 -15.15
C GLU A 34 2.00 4.29 -14.62
N GLU A 35 0.94 4.34 -15.39
CA GLU A 35 -0.32 3.68 -15.03
C GLU A 35 -0.12 2.16 -15.02
N GLY A 36 -0.51 1.49 -13.93
CA GLY A 36 -0.23 0.06 -13.71
C GLY A 36 1.11 -0.23 -13.04
N ASP A 37 2.03 0.74 -12.94
CA ASP A 37 3.27 0.55 -12.20
C ASP A 37 3.03 0.36 -10.71
N SER A 38 3.95 -0.37 -10.09
CA SER A 38 3.90 -0.62 -8.67
C SER A 38 5.28 -0.61 -8.04
N PHE A 39 5.33 -0.16 -6.78
CA PHE A 39 6.50 -0.28 -5.94
C PHE A 39 6.12 -0.94 -4.61
N VAL A 40 7.11 -1.54 -3.96
CA VAL A 40 6.98 -2.11 -2.63
C VAL A 40 7.78 -1.23 -1.67
N MET A 41 7.13 -0.83 -0.58
CA MET A 41 7.78 -0.17 0.53
C MET A 41 7.76 -1.13 1.72
N GLU A 42 8.95 -1.41 2.24
CA GLU A 42 9.13 -2.24 3.41
C GLU A 42 9.61 -1.38 4.58
N THR A 43 8.96 -1.55 5.72
CA THR A 43 9.28 -0.90 6.99
C THR A 43 9.39 -1.99 8.05
N GLU A 44 9.97 -1.68 9.21
CA GLU A 44 10.05 -2.62 10.33
C GLU A 44 8.70 -3.20 10.77
N GLN A 45 7.60 -2.51 10.47
CA GLN A 45 6.25 -2.87 10.91
C GLN A 45 5.36 -3.40 9.79
N HIS A 46 5.63 -3.04 8.53
CA HIS A 46 4.73 -3.30 7.42
C HIS A 46 5.48 -3.44 6.10
N LYS A 47 5.02 -4.36 5.26
CA LYS A 47 5.36 -4.42 3.83
C LYS A 47 4.13 -4.02 3.04
N ILE A 48 4.23 -2.98 2.23
CA ILE A 48 3.09 -2.46 1.45
C ILE A 48 3.43 -2.44 -0.03
N LYS A 49 2.47 -2.85 -0.86
CA LYS A 49 2.50 -2.65 -2.30
C LYS A 49 1.62 -1.45 -2.64
N VAL A 50 2.19 -0.50 -3.36
CA VAL A 50 1.46 0.63 -3.93
C VAL A 50 1.40 0.43 -5.43
N THR A 51 0.22 0.56 -6.03
CA THR A 51 0.00 0.49 -7.47
C THR A 51 -0.73 1.74 -7.94
N LYS A 52 -0.34 2.30 -9.08
CA LYS A 52 -1.11 3.36 -9.72
C LYS A 52 -2.24 2.73 -10.53
N GLU A 53 -3.47 3.02 -10.13
CA GLU A 53 -4.69 2.56 -10.81
C GLU A 53 -5.64 3.77 -11.03
N LEU A 54 -5.96 4.04 -12.29
CA LEU A 54 -6.78 5.17 -12.75
C LEU A 54 -6.32 6.52 -12.17
N GLY A 55 -5.01 6.77 -12.19
CA GLY A 55 -4.40 7.99 -11.66
C GLY A 55 -4.45 8.12 -10.13
N LYS A 56 -4.72 7.03 -9.40
CA LYS A 56 -4.77 6.99 -7.93
C LYS A 56 -3.85 5.93 -7.36
N ALA A 57 -3.37 6.13 -6.14
CA ALA A 57 -2.68 5.09 -5.38
C ALA A 57 -3.70 4.09 -4.84
N VAL A 58 -3.48 2.82 -5.16
CA VAL A 58 -4.10 1.67 -4.49
C VAL A 58 -3.03 1.01 -3.63
N VAL A 59 -3.29 0.92 -2.32
CA VAL A 59 -2.34 0.38 -1.34
C VAL A 59 -2.83 -0.97 -0.81
N LYS A 60 -1.94 -1.96 -0.79
CA LYS A 60 -2.18 -3.31 -0.27
C LYS A 60 -1.08 -3.67 0.74
N ILE A 61 -1.45 -4.28 1.86
CA ILE A 61 -0.49 -4.93 2.76
C ILE A 61 -0.04 -6.23 2.11
N LEU A 62 1.27 -6.48 2.13
CA LEU A 62 1.89 -7.75 1.83
C LEU A 62 2.28 -8.43 3.16
N PRO A 63 2.26 -9.77 3.22
CA PRO A 63 2.80 -10.48 4.36
C PRO A 63 4.27 -10.09 4.55
N LEU A 64 4.67 -9.81 5.78
CA LEU A 64 6.09 -9.76 6.15
C LEU A 64 6.59 -11.19 6.11
N ASP A 65 7.56 -11.46 5.23
CA ASP A 65 8.23 -12.75 5.18
C ASP A 65 8.92 -12.93 6.54
N THR A 66 8.26 -13.67 7.43
CA THR A 66 8.78 -14.08 8.72
C THR A 66 9.40 -15.43 8.48
N ASP A 67 10.73 -15.45 8.40
CA ASP A 67 11.53 -16.68 8.42
C ASP A 67 11.32 -17.40 9.78
#